data_AF-A0A2V9JH30-F1
#
_entry.id   AF-A0A2V9JH30-F1
#
_cell.length_a   1.000
_cell.length_b   1.000
_cell.length_c   1.000
_cell.angle_alpha   90.00
_cell.angle_beta   90.00
_cell.angle_gamma   90.00
#
_symmetry.space_group_name_H-M   'P 1'
#
loop_
_entity.id
_entity.type
_entity.pdbx_description
1 polymer ?
#
loop_
_entity_poly.entity_id
_entity_poly.type
_entity_poly.pdbx_seq_one_letter_code
_entity_poly.pdbx_strand_id
1 'polypeptide(L)'
;MCDGFVASRWPTTITSRLAALAESTNTPFVLQLPGGSLSQAFMAHQAAVFKMASLPAVTVSNIWSDDVTVESLPVVGGSIEITDRPGLGVTLDREKLRRFARAERPQYGRFLVRVRYAGGPTLWFRHDPDAPGASLSLSRQTAGADFPGPVPGYGNPVVTDFWDEEGSADFEAVWRRTERGPVWSQQESK
;
A
#
# COMPACT_ATOMS: atom_id res chain seq x y z
N MET A 1 -7.29 23.80 0.35
CA MET A 1 -6.47 23.46 -0.84
C MET A 1 -5.25 22.69 -0.36
N CYS A 2 -4.76 21.74 -1.14
CA CYS A 2 -3.52 20.99 -0.85
C CYS A 2 -2.47 21.34 -1.91
N ASP A 3 -1.20 21.21 -1.58
CA ASP A 3 -0.08 21.49 -2.50
C ASP A 3 0.16 20.36 -3.51
N GLY A 4 -0.50 19.23 -3.32
CA GLY A 4 -0.49 18.10 -4.22
C GLY A 4 -1.37 16.96 -3.70
N PHE A 5 -1.64 16.00 -4.56
CA PHE A 5 -2.49 14.86 -4.20
C PHE A 5 -1.94 13.54 -4.77
N VAL A 6 -2.51 12.43 -4.32
CA VAL A 6 -2.16 11.09 -4.81
C VAL A 6 -3.28 10.58 -5.70
N ALA A 7 -2.96 10.29 -6.96
CA ALA A 7 -3.84 9.59 -7.89
C ALA A 7 -3.62 8.07 -7.76
N SER A 8 -4.28 7.44 -6.78
CA SER A 8 -4.16 6.00 -6.49
C SER A 8 -5.26 5.13 -7.08
N ARG A 9 -4.91 4.15 -7.93
CA ARG A 9 -5.81 3.07 -8.43
C ARG A 9 -7.13 3.55 -9.06
N TRP A 10 -7.17 4.76 -9.60
CA TRP A 10 -8.35 5.29 -10.27
C TRP A 10 -8.48 4.67 -11.67
N PRO A 11 -9.70 4.40 -12.16
CA PRO A 11 -9.93 4.10 -13.57
C PRO A 11 -9.26 5.16 -14.45
N THR A 12 -8.67 4.74 -15.57
CA THR A 12 -7.89 5.62 -16.46
C THR A 12 -8.64 6.90 -16.81
N THR A 13 -9.94 6.81 -17.07
CA THR A 13 -10.80 7.98 -17.35
C THR A 13 -10.79 9.02 -16.24
N ILE A 14 -10.76 8.60 -14.98
CA ILE A 14 -10.74 9.53 -13.84
C ILE A 14 -9.33 10.11 -13.70
N THR A 15 -8.28 9.30 -13.81
CA THR A 15 -6.90 9.80 -13.75
C THR A 15 -6.63 10.85 -14.83
N SER A 16 -7.08 10.64 -16.07
CA SER A 16 -6.91 11.63 -17.14
C SER A 16 -7.67 12.94 -16.86
N ARG A 17 -8.86 12.87 -16.26
CA ARG A 17 -9.61 14.08 -15.86
C ARG A 17 -8.93 14.81 -14.71
N LEU A 18 -8.41 14.08 -13.72
CA LEU A 18 -7.63 14.65 -12.63
C LEU A 18 -6.34 15.29 -13.15
N ALA A 19 -5.67 14.68 -14.12
CA ALA A 19 -4.48 15.25 -14.75
C ALA A 19 -4.78 16.57 -15.48
N ALA A 20 -5.89 16.66 -16.21
CA ALA A 20 -6.32 17.90 -16.85
C ALA A 20 -6.66 19.01 -15.83
N LEU A 21 -7.35 18.66 -14.74
CA LEU A 21 -7.64 19.60 -13.65
C LEU A 21 -6.36 20.06 -12.94
N ALA A 22 -5.46 19.13 -12.66
CA ALA A 22 -4.14 19.39 -12.10
C ALA A 22 -3.35 20.38 -12.98
N GLU A 23 -3.35 20.18 -14.29
CA GLU A 23 -2.71 21.11 -15.24
C GLU A 23 -3.37 22.50 -15.20
N SER A 24 -4.69 22.59 -15.18
CA SER A 24 -5.40 23.89 -15.11
C SER A 24 -5.15 24.68 -13.82
N THR A 25 -4.76 23.98 -12.74
CA THR A 25 -4.52 24.57 -11.42
C THR A 25 -3.04 24.60 -11.06
N ASN A 26 -2.16 24.13 -11.95
CA ASN A 26 -0.74 23.92 -11.69
C ASN A 26 -0.48 23.13 -10.38
N THR A 27 -1.32 22.13 -10.09
CA THR A 27 -1.22 21.30 -8.88
C THR A 27 -0.45 20.02 -9.20
N PRO A 28 0.75 19.77 -8.65
CA PRO A 28 1.48 18.53 -8.87
C PRO A 28 0.79 17.34 -8.18
N PHE A 29 1.00 16.13 -8.69
CA PHE A 29 0.44 14.93 -8.09
C PHE A 29 1.36 13.71 -8.22
N VAL A 30 1.15 12.75 -7.32
CA VAL A 30 1.81 11.45 -7.30
C VAL A 30 0.96 10.44 -8.04
N LEU A 31 1.54 9.73 -9.01
CA LEU A 31 0.95 8.52 -9.55
C LEU A 31 1.19 7.36 -8.57
N GLN A 32 0.12 6.65 -8.20
CA GLN A 32 0.22 5.45 -7.37
C GLN A 32 -0.55 4.31 -8.02
N LEU A 33 0.19 3.36 -8.58
CA LEU A 33 -0.38 2.17 -9.18
C LEU A 33 0.40 0.93 -8.71
N PRO A 34 0.09 0.40 -7.50
CA PRO A 34 0.76 -0.76 -6.99
C PRO A 34 0.41 -2.00 -7.83
N GLY A 35 1.42 -2.79 -8.18
CA GLY A 35 1.30 -3.98 -9.01
C GLY A 35 2.68 -4.42 -9.50
N GLY A 36 2.71 -5.32 -10.49
CA GLY A 36 3.93 -5.73 -11.18
C GLY A 36 4.30 -4.80 -12.36
N SER A 37 5.15 -5.29 -13.23
CA SER A 37 5.75 -4.62 -14.39
C SER A 37 4.71 -4.10 -15.38
N LEU A 38 3.54 -4.75 -15.51
CA LEU A 38 2.42 -4.21 -16.29
C LEU A 38 1.94 -2.87 -15.75
N SER A 39 1.75 -2.77 -14.43
CA SER A 39 1.34 -1.54 -13.75
C SER A 39 2.43 -0.49 -13.84
N GLN A 40 3.70 -0.89 -13.70
CA GLN A 40 4.85 0.00 -13.85
C GLN A 40 4.96 0.59 -15.25
N ALA A 41 4.84 -0.24 -16.29
CA ALA A 41 4.86 0.20 -17.68
C ALA A 41 3.71 1.17 -17.98
N PHE A 42 2.49 0.84 -17.54
CA PHE A 42 1.34 1.73 -17.70
C PHE A 42 1.55 3.07 -16.97
N MET A 43 2.06 3.03 -15.74
CA MET A 43 2.36 4.24 -14.97
C MET A 43 3.47 5.09 -15.62
N ALA A 44 4.47 4.48 -16.23
CA ALA A 44 5.52 5.19 -16.99
C ALA A 44 4.92 5.95 -18.18
N HIS A 45 4.02 5.32 -18.94
CA HIS A 45 3.28 6.00 -20.02
C HIS A 45 2.39 7.15 -19.49
N GLN A 46 1.75 6.97 -18.33
CA GLN A 46 0.97 8.05 -17.70
C GLN A 46 1.87 9.22 -17.28
N ALA A 47 3.03 8.95 -16.67
CA ALA A 47 3.99 9.97 -16.28
C ALA A 47 4.56 10.74 -17.48
N ALA A 48 4.72 10.06 -18.63
CA ALA A 48 5.17 10.69 -19.88
C ALA A 48 4.16 11.72 -20.43
N VAL A 49 2.87 11.51 -20.18
CA VAL A 49 1.77 12.32 -20.76
C VAL A 49 1.25 13.37 -19.79
N PHE A 50 1.14 13.04 -18.50
CA PHE A 50 0.57 13.93 -17.51
C PHE A 50 1.60 14.90 -16.96
N LYS A 51 1.62 16.15 -17.46
CA LYS A 51 2.62 17.17 -17.08
C LYS A 51 2.75 17.41 -15.58
N MET A 52 1.65 17.31 -14.85
CA MET A 52 1.64 17.53 -13.39
C MET A 52 1.93 16.26 -12.57
N ALA A 53 2.15 15.11 -13.20
CA ALA A 53 2.65 13.91 -12.53
C ALA A 53 4.18 14.03 -12.26
N SER A 54 4.58 15.12 -11.61
CA SER A 54 5.98 15.51 -11.42
C SER A 54 6.58 15.04 -10.10
N LEU A 55 5.75 14.52 -9.18
CA LEU A 55 6.22 13.96 -7.92
C LEU A 55 6.63 12.49 -8.10
N PRO A 56 7.58 11.97 -7.30
CA PRO A 56 8.01 10.58 -7.38
C PRO A 56 6.84 9.59 -7.32
N ALA A 57 6.70 8.78 -8.36
CA ALA A 57 5.62 7.81 -8.45
C ALA A 57 5.80 6.69 -7.43
N VAL A 58 4.69 6.21 -6.87
CA VAL A 58 4.69 5.09 -5.92
C VAL A 58 4.38 3.80 -6.67
N THR A 59 5.41 2.96 -6.79
CA THR A 59 5.33 1.60 -7.34
C THR A 59 5.73 0.58 -6.28
N VAL A 60 5.24 -0.66 -6.47
CA VAL A 60 5.70 -1.84 -5.72
C VAL A 60 6.16 -2.95 -6.66
N SER A 61 6.45 -2.65 -7.92
CA SER A 61 6.76 -3.69 -8.91
C SER A 61 8.02 -4.48 -8.62
N ASN A 62 8.94 -3.90 -7.85
CA ASN A 62 10.20 -4.53 -7.47
C ASN A 62 10.13 -5.34 -6.17
N ILE A 63 8.97 -5.43 -5.50
CA ILE A 63 8.83 -6.26 -4.29
C ILE A 63 8.56 -7.73 -4.64
N TRP A 64 8.14 -8.01 -5.86
CA TRP A 64 7.82 -9.35 -6.33
C TRP A 64 9.11 -10.08 -6.74
N SER A 65 9.21 -11.36 -6.40
CA SER A 65 10.35 -12.21 -6.79
C SER A 65 10.31 -12.60 -8.28
N ASP A 66 9.12 -12.59 -8.89
CA ASP A 66 8.89 -12.90 -10.31
C ASP A 66 7.61 -12.19 -10.80
N ASP A 67 7.47 -12.03 -12.11
CA ASP A 67 6.38 -11.30 -12.77
C ASP A 67 5.82 -12.05 -13.98
N VAL A 68 4.65 -11.63 -14.46
CA VAL A 68 3.97 -12.18 -15.63
C VAL A 68 4.40 -11.57 -16.96
N THR A 69 5.38 -10.66 -16.97
CA THR A 69 5.91 -10.08 -18.22
C THR A 69 7.20 -10.78 -18.66
N VAL A 70 7.45 -10.76 -19.97
CA VAL A 70 8.72 -11.26 -20.55
C VAL A 70 9.83 -10.24 -20.32
N GLU A 71 9.54 -8.96 -20.56
CA GLU A 71 10.48 -7.86 -20.38
C GLU A 71 10.44 -7.32 -18.94
N SER A 72 11.59 -6.84 -18.48
CA SER A 72 11.75 -6.15 -17.20
C SER A 72 11.82 -4.63 -17.40
N LEU A 73 11.32 -3.85 -16.44
CA LEU A 73 11.47 -2.39 -16.39
C LEU A 73 12.35 -1.98 -15.20
N PRO A 74 13.69 -2.11 -15.33
CA PRO A 74 14.58 -1.75 -14.23
C PRO A 74 14.50 -0.26 -13.93
N VAL A 75 14.59 0.08 -12.63
CA VAL A 75 14.75 1.47 -12.19
C VAL A 75 16.25 1.79 -12.22
N VAL A 76 16.65 2.72 -13.07
CA VAL A 76 18.03 3.17 -13.24
C VAL A 76 18.12 4.65 -12.85
N GLY A 77 18.94 4.97 -11.85
CA GLY A 77 19.06 6.36 -11.36
C GLY A 77 17.75 6.97 -10.87
N GLY A 78 16.83 6.16 -10.35
CA GLY A 78 15.50 6.60 -9.90
C GLY A 78 14.48 6.80 -11.02
N SER A 79 14.81 6.45 -12.26
CA SER A 79 13.94 6.59 -13.43
C SER A 79 13.70 5.26 -14.14
N ILE A 80 12.62 5.18 -14.91
CA ILE A 80 12.28 4.04 -15.77
C ILE A 80 12.29 4.54 -17.21
N GLU A 81 12.94 3.79 -18.09
CA GLU A 81 12.92 4.09 -19.52
C GLU A 81 11.54 3.79 -20.11
N ILE A 82 10.99 4.74 -20.85
CA ILE A 82 9.74 4.57 -21.56
C ILE A 82 10.05 3.91 -22.91
N THR A 83 9.30 2.86 -23.22
CA THR A 83 9.43 2.09 -24.46
C THR A 83 8.64 2.74 -25.60
N ASP A 84 9.26 2.87 -26.76
CA ASP A 84 8.61 3.36 -28.00
C ASP A 84 7.81 2.26 -28.75
N ARG A 85 7.84 1.02 -28.26
CA ARG A 85 7.07 -0.09 -28.85
C ARG A 85 5.55 0.11 -28.67
N PRO A 86 4.72 -0.42 -29.58
CA PRO A 86 3.26 -0.32 -29.48
C PRO A 86 2.69 -0.83 -28.15
N GLY A 87 1.64 -0.16 -27.67
CA GLY A 87 0.95 -0.52 -26.43
C GLY A 87 1.77 -0.15 -25.18
N LEU A 88 1.76 -1.01 -24.16
CA LEU A 88 2.57 -0.82 -22.95
C LEU A 88 4.06 -1.09 -23.18
N GLY A 89 4.42 -1.66 -24.35
CA GLY A 89 5.76 -2.13 -24.66
C GLY A 89 6.28 -3.17 -23.67
N VAL A 90 5.39 -4.05 -23.22
CA VAL A 90 5.70 -5.31 -22.52
C VAL A 90 4.79 -6.40 -23.06
N THR A 91 5.29 -7.62 -23.04
CA THR A 91 4.62 -8.83 -23.50
C THR A 91 4.26 -9.70 -22.31
N LEU A 92 3.03 -10.21 -22.30
CA LEU A 92 2.56 -11.11 -21.25
C LEU A 92 3.10 -12.52 -21.48
N ASP A 93 3.83 -13.04 -20.50
CA ASP A 93 4.21 -14.44 -20.42
C ASP A 93 2.99 -15.29 -20.05
N ARG A 94 2.42 -15.95 -21.05
CA ARG A 94 1.22 -16.77 -20.90
C ARG A 94 1.48 -18.04 -20.08
N GLU A 95 2.70 -18.53 -20.02
CA GLU A 95 3.04 -19.70 -19.22
C GLU A 95 3.10 -19.31 -17.73
N LYS A 96 3.86 -18.25 -17.39
CA LYS A 96 3.90 -17.71 -16.04
C LYS A 96 2.53 -17.30 -15.54
N LEU A 97 1.71 -16.67 -16.39
CA LEU A 97 0.34 -16.33 -16.04
C LEU A 97 -0.48 -17.57 -15.64
N ARG A 98 -0.42 -18.65 -16.42
CA ARG A 98 -1.14 -19.90 -16.10
C ARG A 98 -0.59 -20.56 -14.84
N ARG A 99 0.72 -20.50 -14.63
CA ARG A 99 1.39 -21.01 -13.41
C ARG A 99 0.91 -20.24 -12.19
N PHE A 100 0.97 -18.91 -12.20
CA PHE A 100 0.57 -18.08 -11.07
C PHE A 100 -0.94 -18.07 -10.83
N ALA A 101 -1.77 -18.26 -11.86
CA ALA A 101 -3.20 -18.47 -11.70
C ALA A 101 -3.55 -19.74 -10.89
N ARG A 102 -2.60 -20.69 -10.79
CA ARG A 102 -2.73 -21.94 -10.02
C ARG A 102 -1.82 -21.98 -8.79
N ALA A 103 -1.05 -20.91 -8.54
CA ALA A 103 -0.16 -20.88 -7.39
C ALA A 103 -1.00 -20.92 -6.10
N GLU A 104 -0.59 -21.79 -5.18
CA GLU A 104 -1.20 -21.85 -3.87
C GLU A 104 -0.97 -20.53 -3.15
N ARG A 105 -2.04 -19.99 -2.58
CA ARG A 105 -1.93 -18.80 -1.75
C ARG A 105 -1.25 -19.20 -0.44
N PRO A 106 -0.26 -18.42 0.04
CA PRO A 106 0.27 -18.63 1.37
C PRO A 106 -0.87 -18.67 2.38
N GLN A 107 -0.93 -19.74 3.16
CA GLN A 107 -1.82 -19.84 4.30
C GLN A 107 -1.09 -19.28 5.52
N TYR A 108 -1.81 -18.52 6.32
CA TYR A 108 -1.32 -17.95 7.55
C TYR A 108 -2.48 -17.93 8.55
N GLY A 109 -2.14 -18.06 9.84
CA GLY A 109 -3.11 -17.96 10.92
C GLY A 109 -3.55 -16.52 11.18
N ARG A 110 -4.43 -16.36 12.16
CA ARG A 110 -4.79 -15.04 12.66
C ARG A 110 -3.59 -14.36 13.31
N PHE A 111 -3.53 -13.03 13.19
CA PHE A 111 -2.46 -12.26 13.80
C PHE A 111 -2.92 -10.85 14.20
N LEU A 112 -2.13 -10.22 15.06
CA LEU A 112 -2.29 -8.83 15.45
C LEU A 112 -1.24 -7.96 14.73
N VAL A 113 -1.66 -6.84 14.18
CA VAL A 113 -0.74 -5.77 13.75
C VAL A 113 -0.51 -4.84 14.93
N ARG A 114 0.73 -4.73 15.37
CA ARG A 114 1.14 -3.81 16.45
C ARG A 114 1.67 -2.54 15.85
N VAL A 115 1.18 -1.40 16.28
CA VAL A 115 1.69 -0.07 15.92
C VAL A 115 2.15 0.62 17.20
N ARG A 116 3.47 0.78 17.38
CA ARG A 116 4.08 1.35 18.59
C ARG A 116 4.66 2.71 18.28
N TYR A 117 4.15 3.75 18.93
CA TYR A 117 4.73 5.09 18.90
C TYR A 117 5.78 5.22 20.01
N ALA A 118 6.98 5.72 19.72
CA ALA A 118 8.00 5.88 20.75
C ALA A 118 7.54 6.91 21.81
N GLY A 119 7.58 6.52 23.08
CA GLY A 119 7.06 7.33 24.19
C GLY A 119 5.53 7.53 24.16
N GLY A 120 4.82 6.80 23.31
CA GLY A 120 3.39 6.97 23.07
C GLY A 120 2.59 5.67 23.22
N PRO A 121 1.32 5.67 22.79
CA PRO A 121 0.48 4.49 22.86
C PRO A 121 0.95 3.39 21.89
N THR A 122 0.60 2.16 22.22
CA THR A 122 0.63 1.03 21.29
C THR A 122 -0.80 0.75 20.84
N LEU A 123 -1.02 0.56 19.53
CA LEU A 123 -2.27 0.05 18.98
C LEU A 123 -2.11 -1.40 18.52
N TRP A 124 -3.22 -2.12 18.61
CA TRP A 124 -3.38 -3.45 18.06
C TRP A 124 -4.58 -3.50 17.14
N PHE A 125 -4.35 -3.98 15.92
CA PHE A 125 -5.39 -4.32 14.96
C PHE A 125 -5.41 -5.83 14.80
N ARG A 126 -6.58 -6.45 14.73
CA ARG A 126 -6.69 -7.88 14.41
C ARG A 126 -6.87 -8.11 12.92
N HIS A 127 -6.27 -9.18 12.43
CA HIS A 127 -6.56 -9.74 11.13
C HIS A 127 -6.83 -11.24 11.27
N ASP A 128 -8.02 -11.62 10.83
CA ASP A 128 -8.47 -13.00 10.76
C ASP A 128 -8.60 -13.36 9.28
N PRO A 129 -7.68 -14.15 8.70
CA PRO A 129 -7.70 -14.48 7.28
C PRO A 129 -8.92 -15.29 6.86
N ASP A 130 -9.52 -16.04 7.77
CA ASP A 130 -10.68 -16.91 7.50
C ASP A 130 -12.02 -16.16 7.65
N ALA A 131 -12.00 -14.94 8.19
CA ALA A 131 -13.19 -14.13 8.33
C ALA A 131 -13.74 -13.68 6.95
N PRO A 132 -15.07 -13.72 6.74
CA PRO A 132 -15.68 -13.19 5.51
C PRO A 132 -15.32 -11.72 5.28
N GLY A 133 -14.74 -11.43 4.10
CA GLY A 133 -14.32 -10.07 3.76
C GLY A 133 -13.06 -9.58 4.47
N ALA A 134 -12.26 -10.49 5.05
CA ALA A 134 -10.99 -10.20 5.68
C ALA A 134 -10.10 -9.28 4.81
N SER A 135 -9.70 -8.15 5.39
CA SER A 135 -8.84 -7.17 4.74
C SER A 135 -8.02 -6.42 5.78
N LEU A 136 -6.71 -6.31 5.53
CA LEU A 136 -5.77 -5.48 6.29
C LEU A 136 -5.92 -3.98 5.98
N SER A 137 -7.16 -3.49 5.79
CA SER A 137 -7.41 -2.08 5.56
C SER A 137 -7.46 -1.34 6.90
N LEU A 138 -6.29 -1.13 7.50
CA LEU A 138 -6.16 -0.46 8.80
C LEU A 138 -6.77 0.95 8.79
N SER A 139 -6.75 1.63 7.63
CA SER A 139 -7.37 2.95 7.45
C SER A 139 -8.89 2.96 7.57
N ARG A 140 -9.56 1.80 7.48
CA ARG A 140 -11.00 1.67 7.74
C ARG A 140 -11.32 1.36 9.19
N GLN A 141 -10.31 1.10 10.01
CA GLN A 141 -10.48 0.80 11.43
C GLN A 141 -10.09 2.05 12.22
N THR A 142 -11.00 2.56 13.04
CA THR A 142 -10.73 3.72 13.90
C THR A 142 -10.35 3.25 15.30
N ALA A 143 -9.35 3.87 15.90
CA ALA A 143 -8.91 3.58 17.27
C ALA A 143 -9.82 4.19 18.35
N GLY A 144 -11.00 4.71 17.95
CA GLY A 144 -11.85 5.55 18.78
C GLY A 144 -11.47 7.03 18.76
N ALA A 145 -12.39 7.89 19.21
CA ALA A 145 -12.16 9.33 19.32
C ALA A 145 -11.30 9.71 20.56
N ASP A 146 -11.18 8.78 21.50
CA ASP A 146 -10.39 8.87 22.73
C ASP A 146 -8.93 8.47 22.55
N PHE A 147 -8.54 7.98 21.36
CA PHE A 147 -7.15 7.66 21.06
C PHE A 147 -6.30 8.94 21.12
N PRO A 148 -5.32 9.03 22.04
CA PRO A 148 -4.59 10.28 22.26
C PRO A 148 -3.74 10.68 21.05
N GLY A 149 -3.25 9.69 20.29
CA GLY A 149 -2.41 9.87 19.11
C GLY A 149 -1.09 10.60 19.38
N PRO A 150 -0.06 10.42 18.54
CA PRO A 150 1.04 11.37 18.53
C PRO A 150 0.57 12.69 17.87
N VAL A 151 1.28 13.79 18.14
CA VAL A 151 1.17 14.99 17.31
C VAL A 151 1.47 14.60 15.86
N PRO A 152 0.60 14.90 14.87
CA PRO A 152 0.85 14.50 13.48
C PRO A 152 2.20 15.01 12.96
N GLY A 153 3.02 14.10 12.44
CA GLY A 153 4.34 14.43 11.92
C GLY A 153 4.97 13.28 11.15
N TYR A 154 5.64 13.60 10.04
CA TYR A 154 6.34 12.61 9.20
C TYR A 154 7.53 11.96 9.91
N GLY A 155 8.12 12.65 10.89
CA GLY A 155 9.26 12.17 11.68
C GLY A 155 8.88 11.39 12.94
N ASN A 156 7.60 11.05 13.12
CA ASN A 156 7.17 10.32 14.31
C ASN A 156 7.80 8.93 14.33
N PRO A 157 8.59 8.57 15.37
CA PRO A 157 9.16 7.23 15.49
C PRO A 157 8.03 6.23 15.75
N VAL A 158 7.68 5.47 14.72
CA VAL A 158 6.65 4.43 14.76
C VAL A 158 7.24 3.10 14.30
N VAL A 159 6.98 2.04 15.05
CA VAL A 159 7.34 0.67 14.68
C VAL A 159 6.06 -0.11 14.47
N THR A 160 5.95 -0.73 13.29
CA THR A 160 4.86 -1.63 12.95
C THR A 160 5.40 -3.04 12.74
N ASP A 161 4.77 -4.03 13.36
CA ASP A 161 5.07 -5.45 13.16
C ASP A 161 3.81 -6.32 13.26
N PHE A 162 3.96 -7.56 12.84
CA PHE A 162 2.97 -8.60 12.96
C PHE A 162 3.29 -9.48 14.16
N TRP A 163 2.28 -9.78 14.97
CA TRP A 163 2.36 -10.66 16.12
C TRP A 163 1.40 -11.83 15.91
N ASP A 164 1.96 -13.02 15.72
CA ASP A 164 1.30 -14.25 15.28
C ASP A 164 1.52 -15.43 16.26
N GLU A 165 1.77 -15.11 17.53
CA GLU A 165 1.95 -16.11 18.61
C GLU A 165 0.61 -16.66 19.12
N GLU A 166 -0.16 -17.26 18.22
CA GLU A 166 -1.45 -17.88 18.51
C GLU A 166 -1.36 -18.94 19.63
N GLY A 167 -2.36 -18.96 20.52
CA GLY A 167 -2.40 -19.86 21.67
C GLY A 167 -1.60 -19.39 22.89
N SER A 168 -0.76 -18.35 22.78
CA SER A 168 -0.16 -17.71 23.95
C SER A 168 -1.22 -16.92 24.74
N ALA A 169 -1.09 -16.91 26.07
CA ALA A 169 -2.07 -16.24 26.94
C ALA A 169 -2.22 -14.74 26.62
N ASP A 170 -1.09 -14.07 26.34
CA ASP A 170 -1.05 -12.64 26.02
C ASP A 170 -1.69 -12.34 24.66
N PHE A 171 -1.39 -13.16 23.64
CA PHE A 171 -2.02 -13.02 22.33
C PHE A 171 -3.55 -13.18 22.43
N GLU A 172 -4.04 -14.25 23.07
CA GLU A 172 -5.47 -14.50 23.21
C GLU A 172 -6.19 -13.43 24.04
N ALA A 173 -5.50 -12.82 25.02
CA ALA A 173 -6.04 -11.70 25.79
C ALA A 173 -6.24 -10.45 24.90
N VAL A 174 -5.24 -10.08 24.10
CA VAL A 174 -5.35 -8.92 23.20
C VAL A 174 -6.31 -9.21 22.05
N TRP A 175 -6.26 -10.42 21.49
CA TRP A 175 -7.16 -10.87 20.43
C TRP A 175 -8.64 -10.69 20.81
N ARG A 176 -9.04 -11.17 22.00
CA ARG A 176 -10.40 -10.99 22.54
C ARG A 176 -10.78 -9.52 22.70
N ARG A 177 -9.86 -8.69 23.20
CA ARG A 177 -10.11 -7.23 23.33
C ARG A 177 -10.37 -6.57 21.99
N THR A 178 -9.74 -7.04 20.93
CA THR A 178 -9.90 -6.47 19.57
C THR A 178 -11.16 -6.93 18.83
N GLU A 179 -12.01 -7.79 19.40
CA GLU A 179 -13.22 -8.31 18.74
C GLU A 179 -14.16 -7.24 18.19
N ARG A 180 -14.24 -6.08 18.85
CA ARG A 180 -15.11 -4.96 18.44
C ARG A 180 -14.39 -3.87 17.65
N GLY A 181 -13.09 -4.00 17.44
CA GLY A 181 -12.26 -3.00 16.77
C GLY A 181 -10.86 -2.91 17.36
N PRO A 182 -10.02 -2.01 16.82
CA PRO A 182 -8.67 -1.79 17.34
C PRO A 182 -8.70 -1.38 18.80
N VAL A 183 -7.68 -1.81 19.56
CA VAL A 183 -7.48 -1.36 20.94
C VAL A 183 -6.11 -0.73 21.08
N TRP A 184 -5.96 0.11 22.09
CA TRP A 184 -4.69 0.74 22.40
C TRP A 184 -4.41 0.72 23.91
N SER A 185 -3.16 0.96 24.26
CA SER A 185 -2.74 1.19 25.64
C SER A 185 -1.53 2.10 25.66
N GLN A 186 -1.40 2.89 26.72
CA GLN A 186 -0.24 3.74 26.96
C GLN A 186 0.32 3.38 28.32
N GLN A 187 1.63 3.13 28.41
CA GLN A 187 2.28 3.09 29.71
C GLN A 187 2.40 4.54 30.19
N GLU A 188 1.83 4.84 31.37
CA GLU A 188 2.08 6.12 32.02
C GLU A 188 3.57 6.21 32.35
N SER A 189 4.27 7.18 31.77
CA SER A 189 5.61 7.52 32.23
C SER A 189 5.49 7.98 33.69
N LYS A 190 6.11 7.23 34.59
CA LYS A 190 6.41 7.72 35.95
C LYS A 190 7.33 8.93 35.91
#